data_AF-A0A427A0K8-F1
#
_entry.id   AF-A0A427A0K8-F1
#
_cell.length_a   1.000
_cell.length_b   1.000
_cell.length_c   1.000
_cell.angle_alpha   90.00
_cell.angle_beta   90.00
_cell.angle_gamma   90.00
#
_symmetry.space_group_name_H-M   'P 1'
#
loop_
_entity.id
_entity.type
_entity.pdbx_description
1 polymer ?
#
loop_
_entity_poly.entity_id
_entity_poly.type
_entity_poly.pdbx_seq_one_letter_code
_entity_poly.pdbx_strand_id
1 'polypeptide(L)'
;MTGVSVGTDMNLFALAKKLTGSTARVPVTFIDITAMSEYRKDAHTSVYTVRQGALLTPEQQAKPAEFADCIHWCLPGLPDTWNQVLFARLLSARRRH
;
A
#
# COMPACT_ATOMS: atom_id res chain seq x y z
N MET A 1 20.04 6.52 1.11
CA MET A 1 19.52 5.18 1.46
C MET A 1 19.13 4.50 0.16
N THR A 2 19.83 3.44 -0.21
CA THR A 2 19.51 2.61 -1.39
C THR A 2 18.24 1.83 -1.07
N GLY A 3 17.08 2.39 -1.42
CA GLY A 3 15.80 1.70 -1.27
C GLY A 3 15.73 0.46 -2.16
N VAL A 4 14.86 -0.49 -1.80
CA VAL A 4 14.54 -1.64 -2.66
C VAL A 4 13.73 -1.10 -3.83
N SER A 5 14.33 -1.03 -5.03
CA SER A 5 13.60 -0.61 -6.22
C SER A 5 12.70 -1.76 -6.70
N VAL A 6 11.39 -1.60 -6.55
CA VAL A 6 10.36 -2.57 -6.99
C VAL A 6 9.52 -2.07 -8.17
N GLY A 7 9.99 -1.02 -8.84
CA GLY A 7 9.32 -0.45 -10.03
C GLY A 7 8.25 0.61 -9.74
N THR A 8 8.17 1.13 -8.52
CA THR A 8 7.28 2.25 -8.21
C THR A 8 7.66 3.52 -8.98
N ASP A 9 6.68 4.18 -9.60
CA ASP A 9 6.88 5.46 -10.29
C ASP A 9 7.00 6.60 -9.26
N MET A 10 8.26 6.95 -8.96
CA MET A 10 8.56 8.01 -8.01
C MET A 10 8.29 9.42 -8.56
N ASN A 11 8.11 9.59 -9.87
CA ASN A 11 7.71 10.88 -10.45
C ASN A 11 6.25 11.18 -10.12
N LEU A 12 5.37 10.17 -10.27
CA LEU A 12 3.96 10.30 -9.88
C LEU A 12 3.81 10.51 -8.37
N PHE A 13 4.59 9.79 -7.57
CA PHE A 13 4.65 10.00 -6.12
C PHE A 13 5.01 11.45 -5.77
N ALA A 14 6.09 11.98 -6.37
CA ALA A 14 6.55 13.35 -6.11
C ALA A 14 5.49 14.38 -6.54
N LEU A 15 4.82 14.16 -7.67
CA LEU A 15 3.74 15.00 -8.15
C LEU A 15 2.54 14.99 -7.17
N ALA A 16 2.10 13.82 -6.72
CA ALA A 16 0.99 13.69 -5.78
C ALA A 16 1.29 14.38 -4.43
N LYS A 17 2.51 14.18 -3.91
CA LYS A 17 2.98 14.85 -2.68
C LYS A 17 3.04 16.37 -2.83
N LYS A 18 3.50 16.87 -3.99
CA LYS A 18 3.53 18.31 -4.29
C LYS A 18 2.13 18.90 -4.38
N LEU A 19 1.23 18.27 -5.13
CA LEU A 19 -0.13 18.79 -5.35
C LEU A 19 -0.92 18.86 -4.04
N THR A 20 -0.88 17.80 -3.23
CA THR A 20 -1.54 17.77 -1.92
C THR A 20 -1.00 18.81 -0.94
N GLY A 21 0.28 19.17 -1.01
CA GLY A 21 0.84 20.27 -0.21
C GLY A 21 0.46 21.67 -0.71
N SER A 22 0.01 21.80 -1.96
CA SER A 22 -0.34 23.08 -2.60
C SER A 22 -1.83 23.46 -2.53
N THR A 23 -2.69 22.58 -2.00
CA THR A 23 -4.13 22.83 -1.92
C THR A 23 -4.45 23.86 -0.83
N ALA A 24 -4.71 25.10 -1.23
CA ALA A 24 -5.00 26.20 -0.28
C ALA A 24 -6.43 26.17 0.29
N ARG A 25 -7.41 25.70 -0.49
CA ARG A 25 -8.85 25.73 -0.11
C ARG A 25 -9.26 24.60 0.83
N VAL A 26 -8.67 23.42 0.63
CA VAL A 26 -8.95 22.22 1.44
C VAL A 26 -7.60 21.67 1.88
N PRO A 27 -7.28 21.66 3.18
CA PRO A 27 -6.01 21.14 3.66
C PRO A 27 -5.98 19.62 3.47
N VAL A 28 -4.98 19.12 2.76
CA VAL A 28 -4.75 17.69 2.56
C VAL A 28 -3.46 17.29 3.27
N THR A 29 -3.53 16.26 4.12
CA THR A 29 -2.33 15.65 4.72
C THR A 29 -1.94 14.44 3.90
N PHE A 30 -0.78 14.49 3.24
CA PHE A 30 -0.24 13.35 2.52
C PHE A 30 0.28 12.28 3.49
N ILE A 31 -0.23 11.05 3.38
CA ILE A 31 0.24 9.91 4.17
C ILE A 31 1.23 9.11 3.31
N ASP A 32 2.51 9.27 3.63
CA ASP A 32 3.62 8.63 2.92
C ASP A 32 3.79 7.18 3.40
N ILE A 33 3.24 6.24 2.63
CA ILE A 33 3.31 4.79 2.90
C ILE A 33 4.26 4.06 1.94
N THR A 34 4.83 4.73 0.94
CA THR A 34 5.45 4.07 -0.21
C THR A 34 6.68 3.27 0.19
N ALA A 35 7.73 3.92 0.70
CA ALA A 35 8.99 3.24 1.02
C ALA A 35 8.82 2.13 2.06
N MET A 36 7.96 2.32 3.07
CA MET A 36 7.71 1.28 4.07
C MET A 36 6.95 0.07 3.49
N SER A 37 6.11 0.30 2.47
CA SER A 37 5.37 -0.76 1.79
C SER A 37 6.27 -1.56 0.85
N GLU A 38 7.25 -0.93 0.19
CA GLU A 38 8.21 -1.63 -0.69
C GLU A 38 9.05 -2.68 0.04
N TYR A 39 9.30 -2.51 1.35
CA TYR A 39 9.99 -3.53 2.16
C TYR A 39 9.13 -4.78 2.42
N ARG A 40 7.81 -4.72 2.21
CA ARG A 40 6.86 -5.74 2.65
C ARG A 40 6.42 -6.70 1.55
N LYS A 41 7.37 -7.15 0.72
CA LYS A 41 7.14 -8.18 -0.31
C LYS A 41 6.51 -9.48 0.21
N ASP A 42 6.62 -9.75 1.51
CA ASP A 42 6.04 -10.88 2.23
C ASP A 42 4.54 -10.75 2.50
N ALA A 43 3.98 -9.54 2.45
CA ALA A 43 2.60 -9.27 2.89
C ALA A 43 1.54 -9.43 1.78
N HIS A 44 1.96 -9.76 0.56
CA HIS A 44 1.04 -9.94 -0.58
C HIS A 44 0.20 -11.22 -0.46
N THR A 45 -0.96 -11.23 -1.12
CA THR A 45 -1.83 -12.43 -1.18
C THR A 45 -1.18 -13.58 -1.95
N SER A 46 -0.28 -13.28 -2.90
CA SER A 46 0.33 -14.29 -3.76
C SER A 46 -0.77 -15.16 -4.41
N VAL A 47 -0.70 -16.47 -4.29
CA VAL A 47 -1.69 -17.42 -4.81
C VAL A 47 -2.87 -17.67 -3.86
N TYR A 48 -2.88 -17.08 -2.67
CA TYR A 48 -3.98 -17.20 -1.70
C TYR A 48 -5.01 -16.08 -1.93
N THR A 49 -5.55 -16.04 -3.15
CA THR A 49 -6.44 -15.00 -3.63
C THR A 49 -7.60 -15.56 -4.46
N VAL A 50 -8.49 -14.67 -4.87
CA VAL A 50 -9.66 -14.97 -5.72
C VAL A 50 -9.38 -14.46 -7.13
N ARG A 51 -9.64 -15.30 -8.14
CA ARG A 51 -9.61 -14.91 -9.56
C ARG A 51 -10.98 -15.17 -10.16
N GLN A 52 -11.56 -14.14 -10.79
CA GLN A 52 -12.90 -14.24 -11.42
C GLN A 52 -14.00 -14.72 -10.46
N GLY A 53 -13.89 -14.38 -9.17
CA GLY A 53 -14.90 -14.71 -8.15
C GLY A 53 -14.75 -16.07 -7.46
N ALA A 54 -13.75 -16.88 -7.82
CA ALA A 54 -13.45 -18.14 -7.15
C ALA A 54 -12.01 -18.21 -6.62
N LEU A 55 -11.79 -19.02 -5.57
CA LEU A 55 -10.44 -19.33 -5.09
C LEU A 55 -9.66 -20.09 -6.15
N LEU A 56 -8.34 -19.85 -6.20
CA LEU A 56 -7.45 -20.61 -7.07
C LEU A 56 -7.43 -22.09 -6.68
N THR A 57 -7.48 -22.99 -7.67
CA THR A 57 -7.33 -24.43 -7.44
C THR A 57 -5.90 -24.78 -7.02
N PRO A 58 -5.66 -25.95 -6.41
CA PRO A 58 -4.31 -26.38 -6.06
C PRO A 58 -3.33 -26.36 -7.24
N GLU A 59 -3.79 -26.70 -8.44
CA GLU A 59 -2.98 -26.69 -9.67
C GLU A 59 -2.62 -25.28 -10.12
N GLN A 60 -3.51 -24.31 -9.90
CA GLN A 60 -3.25 -22.89 -10.16
C GLN A 60 -2.30 -22.31 -9.11
N GLN A 61 -2.50 -22.65 -7.83
CA GLN A 61 -1.61 -22.21 -6.75
C GLN A 61 -0.18 -22.75 -6.89
N ALA A 62 -0.02 -23.93 -7.50
CA ALA A 62 1.29 -24.49 -7.83
C ALA A 62 2.04 -23.72 -8.93
N LYS A 63 1.41 -22.72 -9.57
CA LYS A 63 1.98 -21.90 -10.66
C LYS A 63 2.02 -20.41 -10.30
N PRO A 64 2.79 -19.99 -9.29
CA PRO A 64 2.82 -18.60 -8.83
C PRO A 64 3.27 -17.61 -9.91
N ALA A 65 4.12 -18.01 -10.86
CA ALA A 65 4.52 -17.13 -11.96
C ALA A 65 3.35 -16.68 -12.86
N GLU A 66 2.26 -17.46 -12.93
CA GLU A 66 1.08 -17.16 -13.75
C GLU A 66 -0.11 -16.64 -12.92
N PHE A 67 -0.17 -17.00 -11.64
CA PHE A 67 -1.35 -16.81 -10.80
C PHE A 67 -1.12 -15.99 -9.52
N ALA A 68 0.12 -15.67 -9.15
CA ALA A 68 0.36 -14.88 -7.95
C ALA A 68 -0.09 -13.43 -8.15
N ASP A 69 -0.85 -12.93 -7.19
CA ASP A 69 -1.17 -11.52 -7.04
C ASP A 69 -0.12 -10.85 -6.15
N CYS A 70 0.72 -10.02 -6.78
CA CYS A 70 1.77 -9.22 -6.14
C CYS A 70 1.37 -7.75 -5.96
N ILE A 71 0.06 -7.45 -5.99
CA ILE A 71 -0.48 -6.09 -5.87
C ILE A 71 -1.30 -5.98 -4.59
N HIS A 72 -2.13 -6.97 -4.30
CA HIS A 72 -2.99 -6.97 -3.12
C HIS A 72 -2.31 -7.56 -1.89
N TRP A 73 -2.88 -7.28 -0.72
CA TRP A 73 -2.31 -7.57 0.59
C TRP A 73 -3.21 -8.53 1.37
N CYS A 74 -2.61 -9.46 2.11
CA CYS A 74 -3.33 -10.23 3.11
C CYS A 74 -3.87 -9.32 4.23
N LEU A 75 -4.96 -9.76 4.87
CA LEU A 75 -5.46 -9.21 6.11
C LEU A 75 -5.56 -10.32 7.17
N PRO A 76 -5.07 -10.11 8.41
CA PRO A 76 -4.34 -8.93 8.86
C PRO A 76 -2.98 -8.78 8.14
N GLY A 77 -2.50 -7.54 7.97
CA GLY A 77 -1.30 -7.29 7.16
C GLY A 77 -0.87 -5.83 7.02
N LEU A 78 -0.14 -5.52 5.94
CA LEU A 78 0.40 -4.17 5.69
C LEU A 78 -0.66 -3.05 5.74
N PRO A 79 -1.88 -3.22 5.19
CA PRO A 79 -2.91 -2.18 5.27
C PRO A 79 -3.28 -1.78 6.71
N ASP A 80 -3.13 -2.67 7.69
CA ASP A 80 -3.36 -2.34 9.10
C ASP A 80 -2.35 -1.29 9.60
N THR A 81 -1.11 -1.36 9.11
CA THR A 81 -0.09 -0.36 9.45
C THR A 81 -0.42 1.00 8.83
N TRP A 82 -0.96 1.03 7.61
CA TRP A 82 -1.45 2.28 7.00
C TRP A 82 -2.56 2.90 7.86
N ASN A 83 -3.50 2.07 8.33
CA ASN A 83 -4.58 2.49 9.22
C ASN A 83 -4.06 3.01 10.56
N GLN A 84 -2.99 2.43 11.13
CA GLN A 84 -2.35 2.94 12.34
C GLN A 84 -1.74 4.34 12.12
N VAL A 85 -1.07 4.57 10.98
CA VAL A 85 -0.53 5.90 10.64
C VAL A 85 -1.66 6.92 10.49
N LEU A 86 -2.74 6.55 9.79
CA LEU A 86 -3.92 7.40 9.66
C LEU A 86 -4.53 7.74 11.03
N PHE A 87 -4.73 6.72 11.88
CA PHE A 87 -5.30 6.89 13.21
C PHE A 87 -4.43 7.83 14.08
N ALA A 88 -3.11 7.67 14.06
CA ALA A 88 -2.18 8.55 14.76
C ALA A 88 -2.29 10.01 14.31
N ARG A 89 -2.49 10.25 13.00
CA ARG A 89 -2.71 11.60 12.45
C ARG A 89 -4.03 12.21 12.94
N LEU A 90 -5.11 11.44 12.94
CA LEU A 90 -6.42 11.89 13.43
C LEU A 90 -6.38 12.26 14.91
N LEU A 91 -5.73 11.43 15.74
CA LEU A 91 -5.54 11.73 17.17
C LEU A 91 -4.69 12.97 17.39
N SER A 92 -3.63 13.15 16.60
CA SER A 92 -2.74 14.32 16.71
C SER A 92 -3.41 15.61 16.20
N ALA A 93 -4.34 15.52 15.25
CA ALA A 93 -5.13 16.66 14.80
C ALA A 93 -6.13 17.13 15.88
N ARG A 94 -6.78 16.20 16.59
CA ARG A 94 -7.71 16.52 17.68
C ARG A 94 -7.06 17.24 18.86
N ARG A 95 -5.79 16.95 19.17
CA ARG A 95 -5.04 17.59 20.28
C ARG A 95 -4.60 19.03 20.02
N ARG A 96 -4.87 19.58 18.82
CA ARG A 96 -4.56 20.97 18.46
C ARG A 96 -5.77 21.92 18.61
N HIS A 97 -6.89 21.39 19.08
CA HIS A 97 -8.01 22.13 19.66
C HIS A 97 -8.05 21.84 21.16
#